data_AF-A0A831QLT1-F1
#
_entry.id   AF-A0A831QLT1-F1
#
_cell.length_a   1.000
_cell.length_b   1.000
_cell.length_c   1.000
_cell.angle_alpha   90.00
_cell.angle_beta   90.00
_cell.angle_gamma   90.00
#
_symmetry.space_group_name_H-M   'P 1'
#
loop_
_entity.id
_entity.type
_entity.pdbx_description
1 polymer ?
#
loop_
_entity_poly.entity_id
_entity_poly.type
_entity_poly.pdbx_seq_one_letter_code
_entity_poly.pdbx_strand_id
1 'polypeptide(L)'
;MPMVWAADRYKAFRSWDRTVLPLPFCRIIMRYGEPMNVPPQLKAEGLEEFRLRLEGQMNDLYHQVWDECGRVRHDRGREAEEDR
;
A
#
# COMPACT_ATOMS: atom_id res chain seq x y z
N MET A 1 -13.14 -5.42 -1.82
CA MET A 1 -12.42 -5.70 -0.55
C MET A 1 -10.99 -5.20 -0.70
N PRO A 2 -10.50 -4.29 0.16
CA PRO A 2 -9.13 -3.79 0.11
C PRO A 2 -8.10 -4.90 0.43
N MET A 3 -6.97 -4.90 -0.26
CA MET A 3 -5.88 -5.87 -0.03
C MET A 3 -4.54 -5.16 -0.14
N VAL A 4 -3.63 -5.43 0.79
CA VAL A 4 -2.26 -4.91 0.76
C VAL A 4 -1.27 -6.00 1.19
N TRP A 5 -0.04 -5.90 0.71
CA TRP A 5 1.02 -6.83 1.06
C TRP A 5 2.38 -6.13 1.20
N ALA A 6 3.28 -6.77 1.95
CA ALA A 6 4.68 -6.38 2.10
C ALA A 6 5.58 -7.61 1.97
N ALA A 7 6.84 -7.40 1.60
CA ALA A 7 7.85 -8.45 1.51
C ALA A 7 9.15 -8.02 2.22
N ASP A 8 9.83 -8.96 2.86
CA ASP A 8 11.06 -8.68 3.62
C ASP A 8 12.28 -8.44 2.70
N ARG A 9 12.30 -9.11 1.55
CA ARG A 9 13.30 -9.03 0.49
C ARG A 9 12.62 -8.72 -0.84
N TYR A 10 12.90 -7.54 -1.37
CA TYR A 10 12.29 -7.05 -2.59
C TYR A 10 13.20 -6.08 -3.34
N LYS A 11 12.86 -5.82 -4.59
CA LYS A 11 13.40 -4.71 -5.40
C LYS A 11 12.25 -3.74 -5.71
N ALA A 12 12.39 -2.48 -5.32
CA ALA A 12 11.47 -1.43 -5.73
C ALA A 12 11.98 -0.77 -7.02
N PHE A 13 11.10 -0.58 -7.99
CA PHE A 13 11.44 0.12 -9.23
C PHE A 13 11.42 1.64 -9.02
N ARG A 14 12.27 2.38 -9.74
CA ARG A 14 12.22 3.86 -9.79
C ARG A 14 11.23 4.31 -10.88
N SER A 15 10.03 3.72 -10.91
CA SER A 15 8.92 4.12 -11.77
C SER A 15 8.00 5.10 -11.03
N TRP A 16 7.04 5.67 -11.76
CA TRP A 16 6.06 6.63 -11.24
C TRP A 16 5.20 6.05 -10.10
N ASP A 17 5.05 4.73 -10.06
CA ASP A 17 4.24 3.96 -9.10
C ASP A 17 5.07 3.17 -8.07
N ARG A 18 6.40 3.17 -8.18
CA ARG A 18 7.34 2.49 -7.26
C ARG A 18 7.07 0.99 -7.03
N THR A 19 6.50 0.26 -8.00
CA THR A 19 6.21 -1.18 -7.89
C THR A 19 7.30 -1.98 -7.17
N VAL A 20 6.86 -2.82 -6.24
CA VAL A 20 7.69 -3.76 -5.47
C VAL A 20 7.69 -5.12 -6.15
N LEU A 21 8.87 -5.64 -6.47
CA LEU A 21 9.06 -7.02 -6.92
C LEU A 21 9.67 -7.85 -5.77
N PRO A 22 8.93 -8.82 -5.20
CA PRO A 22 9.47 -9.72 -4.19
C PRO A 22 10.59 -10.60 -4.79
N LEU A 23 11.66 -10.81 -4.03
CA LEU A 23 12.74 -11.72 -4.44
C LEU A 23 12.34 -13.19 -4.17
N PRO A 24 12.94 -14.16 -4.87
CA PRO A 24 12.74 -15.58 -4.56
C PRO A 24 12.97 -15.88 -3.08
N PHE A 25 12.09 -16.70 -2.50
CA PHE A 25 12.12 -17.14 -1.09
C PHE A 25 11.96 -16.02 -0.05
N CYS A 26 11.47 -14.84 -0.42
CA CYS A 26 11.10 -13.82 0.56
C CYS A 26 9.88 -14.25 1.40
N ARG A 27 9.75 -13.65 2.58
CA ARG A 27 8.53 -13.73 3.38
C ARG A 27 7.59 -12.62 2.94
N ILE A 28 6.37 -12.98 2.57
CA ILE A 28 5.30 -12.05 2.21
C ILE A 28 4.28 -12.02 3.33
N ILE A 29 3.88 -10.81 3.74
CA ILE A 29 2.79 -10.57 4.68
C ILE A 29 1.65 -9.95 3.87
N MET A 30 0.46 -10.51 3.97
CA MET A 30 -0.73 -10.03 3.28
C MET A 30 -1.82 -9.72 4.30
N ARG A 31 -2.51 -8.60 4.11
CA ARG A 31 -3.68 -8.23 4.90
C ARG A 31 -4.84 -7.85 4.00
N TYR A 32 -6.03 -8.17 4.48
CA TYR A 32 -7.30 -7.91 3.82
C TYR A 32 -8.12 -7.00 4.72
N GLY A 33 -8.69 -5.96 4.13
CA GLY A 33 -9.62 -5.06 4.81
C GLY A 33 -11.07 -5.55 4.68
N GLU A 34 -11.95 -4.95 5.46
CA GLU A 34 -13.38 -5.24 5.35
C GLU A 34 -13.93 -4.94 3.94
N PRO A 35 -14.79 -5.79 3.38
CA PRO A 35 -15.46 -5.51 2.12
C PRO A 35 -16.29 -4.23 2.20
N MET A 36 -16.02 -3.27 1.33
CA MET A 36 -16.86 -2.09 1.14
C MET A 36 -17.88 -2.32 0.02
N ASN A 37 -19.16 -2.14 0.34
CA ASN A 37 -20.23 -2.14 -0.65
C ASN A 37 -20.44 -0.71 -1.16
N VAL A 38 -20.26 -0.50 -2.46
CA VAL A 38 -20.42 0.80 -3.10
C VAL A 38 -21.79 0.80 -3.80
N PRO A 39 -22.73 1.66 -3.36
CA PRO A 39 -24.02 1.77 -4.00
C PRO A 39 -23.91 2.08 -5.50
N PRO A 40 -24.76 1.46 -6.34
CA PRO A 40 -24.83 1.84 -7.74
C PRO A 40 -25.44 3.25 -7.86
N GLN A 41 -25.00 4.04 -8.85
CA GLN A 41 -25.46 5.41 -9.12
C GLN A 41 -25.17 6.46 -8.03
N LEU A 42 -23.97 6.44 -7.44
CA LEU A 42 -23.50 7.55 -6.61
C LEU A 42 -23.32 8.85 -7.41
N LYS A 43 -23.67 9.98 -6.78
CA LYS A 43 -23.27 11.32 -7.24
C LYS A 43 -21.78 11.54 -6.96
N ALA A 44 -21.18 12.55 -7.61
CA ALA A 44 -19.76 12.83 -7.52
C ALA A 44 -19.26 12.97 -6.07
N GLU A 45 -20.03 13.63 -5.21
CA GLU A 45 -19.69 13.83 -3.80
C GLU A 45 -19.65 12.51 -3.02
N GLY A 46 -20.64 11.64 -3.27
CA GLY A 46 -20.69 10.31 -2.65
C GLY A 46 -19.56 9.41 -3.14
N LEU A 47 -19.20 9.49 -4.43
CA LEU A 47 -18.07 8.74 -4.97
C LEU A 47 -16.75 9.16 -4.29
N GLU A 48 -16.55 10.46 -4.08
CA GLU A 48 -15.36 10.97 -3.42
C GLU A 48 -15.26 10.54 -1.95
N GLU A 49 -16.39 10.49 -1.23
CA GLU A 49 -16.43 9.94 0.14
C GLU A 49 -15.96 8.48 0.17
N PHE A 50 -16.44 7.65 -0.77
CA PHE A 50 -16.00 6.26 -0.88
C PHE A 50 -14.53 6.15 -1.28
N ARG A 51 -14.03 7.05 -2.15
CA ARG A 51 -12.62 7.11 -2.53
C ARG A 51 -11.74 7.36 -1.31
N LEU A 52 -12.07 8.38 -0.50
CA LEU A 52 -11.34 8.73 0.71
C LEU A 52 -11.39 7.61 1.76
N ARG A 53 -12.55 6.96 1.92
CA ARG A 53 -12.69 5.83 2.84
C ARG A 53 -11.83 4.64 2.42
N LEU A 54 -11.83 4.30 1.13
CA LEU A 54 -10.98 3.24 0.59
C LEU A 54 -9.50 3.56 0.77
N GLU A 55 -9.11 4.80 0.46
CA GLU A 55 -7.73 5.28 0.61
C GLU A 55 -7.25 5.15 2.07
N GLY A 56 -8.05 5.61 3.03
CA GLY A 56 -7.74 5.47 4.46
C GLY A 56 -7.54 4.01 4.86
N GLN A 57 -8.48 3.13 4.50
CA GLN A 57 -8.38 1.70 4.78
C GLN A 57 -7.14 1.05 4.15
N MET A 58 -6.83 1.39 2.90
CA MET A 58 -5.65 0.85 2.22
C MET A 58 -4.35 1.34 2.88
N ASN A 59 -4.29 2.61 3.28
CA ASN A 59 -3.12 3.18 3.96
C ASN A 59 -2.91 2.55 5.33
N ASP A 60 -3.97 2.32 6.11
CA ASP A 60 -3.87 1.64 7.40
C ASP A 60 -3.34 0.22 7.25
N LEU A 61 -3.89 -0.55 6.30
CA LEU A 61 -3.41 -1.90 6.00
C LEU A 61 -1.96 -1.90 5.52
N TYR A 62 -1.59 -0.92 4.69
CA TYR A 62 -0.23 -0.72 4.24
C TYR A 62 0.73 -0.52 5.41
N HIS A 63 0.43 0.40 6.32
CA HIS A 63 1.27 0.62 7.50
C HIS A 63 1.42 -0.65 8.35
N GLN A 64 0.33 -1.39 8.56
CA GLN A 64 0.38 -2.65 9.32
C GLN A 64 1.29 -3.70 8.66
N VAL A 65 1.16 -3.95 7.36
CA VAL A 65 1.97 -5.00 6.70
C VAL A 65 3.45 -4.63 6.66
N TRP A 66 3.78 -3.35 6.48
CA TRP A 66 5.17 -2.91 6.42
C TRP A 66 5.81 -2.91 7.81
N ASP A 67 5.10 -2.47 8.84
CA ASP A 67 5.55 -2.53 10.24
C ASP A 67 5.82 -3.97 10.69
N GLU A 68 4.93 -4.91 10.35
CA GLU A 68 5.11 -6.35 10.62
C GLU A 68 6.29 -6.96 9.83
N CYS A 69 6.63 -6.35 8.70
CA CYS A 69 7.80 -6.71 7.91
C CYS A 69 9.11 -6.11 8.46
N GLY A 70 9.02 -5.26 9.49
CA GLY A 70 10.14 -4.56 10.10
C GLY A 70 10.65 -3.36 9.28
N ARG A 71 9.79 -2.74 8.47
CA ARG A 71 10.13 -1.59 7.62
C ARG A 71 9.02 -0.54 7.66
N VAL A 72 9.37 0.74 7.57
CA VAL A 72 8.36 1.81 7.61
C VAL A 72 7.61 1.93 6.27
N ARG A 73 8.32 1.78 5.14
CA ARG A 73 7.78 1.87 3.78
C ARG A 73 8.64 1.10 2.78
N HIS A 74 8.10 0.84 1.58
CA HIS A 74 8.83 0.18 0.50
C HIS A 74 9.78 1.12 -0.26
N ASP A 75 9.47 2.40 -0.32
CA ASP A 75 10.18 3.43 -1.07
C ASP A 75 11.18 4.19 -0.16
N ARG A 76 12.48 3.85 -0.27
CA ARG A 76 13.57 4.66 0.33
C ARG A 76 13.93 5.88 -0.53
N GLY A 77 12.95 6.51 -1.17
CA GLY A 77 13.17 7.43 -2.28
C GLY A 77 13.04 8.91 -1.91
N ARG A 78 13.82 9.41 -0.95
CA ARG A 78 14.18 10.86 -0.83
C ARG A 78 15.33 11.15 0.16
N GLU A 79 15.50 10.36 1.22
CA GLU A 79 16.49 10.69 2.28
C GLU A 79 17.94 10.32 1.95
N ALA A 80 18.20 9.38 1.03
CA ALA A 80 19.56 8.94 0.71
C ALA A 80 20.31 9.82 -0.32
N GLU A 81 19.67 10.86 -0.86
CA GLU A 81 20.22 11.73 -1.90
C GLU A 81 20.39 13.20 -1.44
N GLU A 82 19.93 13.56 -0.23
CA GLU A 82 20.17 14.88 0.39
C GLU A 82 21.45 14.91 1.27
N ASP A 83 22.09 13.76 1.48
CA ASP A 83 23.29 13.61 2.33
C ASP A 83 24.57 13.37 1.50
N ARG A 84 24.63 13.89 0.27
CA ARG A 84 25.80 13.77 -0.62
C ARG A 84 26.11 15.04 -1.41
#